data_AF-A0A5P1FR07-F1
#
_entry.id   AF-A0A5P1FR07-F1
#
_cell.length_a   1.000
_cell.length_b   1.000
_cell.length_c   1.000
_cell.angle_alpha   90.00
_cell.angle_beta   90.00
_cell.angle_gamma   90.00
#
_symmetry.space_group_name_H-M   'P 1'
#
loop_
_entity.id
_entity.type
_entity.pdbx_description
1 polymer ?
#
loop_
_entity_poly.entity_id
_entity_poly.type
_entity_poly.pdbx_seq_one_letter_code
_entity_poly.pdbx_strand_id
1 'polypeptide(L)'
;NEDVVYASSGTQISCIDVHMASSTWKPLETYSYNKEEINQIAFSPNSYFLAAADDSGDVKIIDTRQQCLYKTLRGVHSSICSSVQFLSWKSWSAITGGLDSKLAMWDFSRGRAYKVKDYGNICYIFKYLYDYMLIHNTGLISLFLIWLCPQKDHINYYI
;
A
#
# COMPACT_ATOMS: atom_id res chain seq x y z
N ASN A 1 6.42 15.77 9.20
CA ASN A 1 7.62 15.36 9.94
C ASN A 1 8.60 14.87 8.89
N GLU A 2 9.40 15.78 8.34
CA GLU A 2 10.18 15.55 7.10
C GLU A 2 11.45 14.72 7.35
N ASP A 3 11.78 14.46 8.61
CA ASP A 3 13.03 13.82 9.03
C ASP A 3 12.87 12.37 9.50
N VAL A 4 11.64 11.82 9.42
CA VAL A 4 11.33 10.47 9.90
C VAL A 4 11.05 9.54 8.73
N VAL A 5 11.82 8.47 8.65
CA VAL A 5 11.66 7.41 7.64
C VAL A 5 11.04 6.17 8.28
N TYR A 6 10.07 5.58 7.58
CA TYR A 6 9.48 4.30 7.94
C TYR A 6 9.98 3.24 6.97
N ALA A 7 10.43 2.12 7.50
CA ALA A 7 10.90 0.98 6.73
C ALA A 7 10.30 -0.30 7.30
N SER A 8 9.83 -1.20 6.43
CA SER A 8 9.38 -2.53 6.83
C SER A 8 10.50 -3.56 6.65
N SER A 9 10.61 -4.50 7.59
CA SER A 9 11.49 -5.66 7.51
C SER A 9 10.83 -6.85 8.20
N GLY A 10 10.68 -7.95 7.48
CA GLY A 10 9.90 -9.10 7.94
C GLY A 10 8.47 -8.67 8.31
N THR A 11 8.08 -8.93 9.55
CA THR A 11 6.74 -8.63 10.10
C THR A 11 6.64 -7.26 10.77
N GLN A 12 7.72 -6.47 10.77
CA GLN A 12 7.82 -5.25 11.56
C GLN A 12 8.01 -4.01 10.69
N ILE A 13 7.54 -2.88 11.18
CA ILE A 13 7.80 -1.56 10.61
C ILE A 13 8.57 -0.76 11.64
N SER A 14 9.73 -0.26 11.24
CA SER A 14 10.60 0.57 12.06
C SER A 14 10.54 2.02 11.59
N CYS A 15 10.52 2.93 12.55
CA CYS A 15 10.57 4.37 12.38
C CYS A 15 11.95 4.86 12.80
N ILE A 16 12.63 5.63 11.95
CA ILE A 16 14.00 6.10 12.18
C ILE A 16 14.06 7.60 11.88
N ASP A 17 14.65 8.35 12.80
CA ASP A 17 15.03 9.74 12.55
C ASP A 17 16.35 9.78 11.77
N VAL A 18 16.34 10.44 10.62
CA VAL A 18 17.48 10.50 9.70
C VAL A 18 18.67 11.25 10.32
N HIS A 19 18.44 12.23 11.20
CA HIS A 19 19.52 12.98 11.86
C HIS A 19 20.20 12.19 12.97
N MET A 20 19.44 11.31 13.63
CA MET A 20 19.97 10.44 14.70
C MET A 20 20.70 9.20 14.18
N ALA A 21 20.59 8.91 12.88
CA ALA A 21 21.19 7.73 12.25
C ALA A 21 22.75 7.72 12.29
N SER A 22 23.39 8.86 12.56
CA SER A 22 24.86 8.98 12.57
C SER A 22 25.56 8.34 13.77
N SER A 23 24.85 8.04 14.86
CA SER A 23 25.45 7.57 16.13
C SER A 23 24.92 6.23 16.62
N THR A 24 23.65 5.89 16.37
CA THR A 24 23.07 4.55 16.62
C THR A 24 21.88 4.30 15.72
N TRP A 25 21.84 3.16 15.02
CA TRP A 25 20.69 2.70 14.22
C TRP A 25 19.55 2.13 15.10
N LYS A 26 19.17 2.85 16.15
CA LYS A 26 18.08 2.44 17.03
C LYS A 26 16.76 3.02 16.49
N PRO A 27 15.75 2.18 16.23
CA PRO A 27 14.45 2.69 15.81
C PRO A 27 13.83 3.53 16.93
N LEU A 28 13.21 4.65 16.54
CA LEU A 28 12.39 5.48 17.44
C LEU A 28 11.16 4.70 17.88
N GLU A 29 10.50 4.06 16.92
CA GLU A 29 9.28 3.28 17.12
C GLU A 29 9.32 2.02 16.26
N THR A 30 8.62 0.98 16.72
CA THR A 30 8.45 -0.26 15.98
C THR A 30 7.01 -0.73 16.06
N TYR A 31 6.38 -0.99 14.92
CA TYR A 31 5.05 -1.58 14.83
C TYR A 31 5.17 -3.06 14.45
N SER A 32 4.70 -3.94 15.32
CA SER A 32 4.76 -5.41 15.15
C SER A 32 3.36 -6.01 15.14
N TYR A 33 2.51 -5.54 14.22
CA TYR A 33 1.11 -5.96 14.11
C TYR A 33 0.86 -6.97 12.99
N ASN A 34 1.67 -6.97 11.94
CA ASN A 34 1.58 -7.93 10.85
C ASN A 34 2.03 -9.31 11.33
N LYS A 35 1.38 -10.35 10.83
CA LYS A 35 1.68 -11.74 11.24
C LYS A 35 2.70 -12.40 10.32
N GLU A 36 2.72 -11.97 9.07
CA GLU A 36 3.58 -12.48 8.01
C GLU A 36 4.37 -11.33 7.38
N GLU A 37 5.25 -11.66 6.43
CA GLU A 37 6.14 -10.71 5.78
C GLU A 37 5.37 -9.55 5.13
N ILE A 38 5.83 -8.33 5.41
CA ILE A 38 5.25 -7.10 4.88
C ILE A 38 5.81 -6.85 3.49
N ASN A 39 4.92 -6.83 2.49
CA ASN A 39 5.27 -6.63 1.08
C ASN A 39 5.32 -5.15 0.69
N GLN A 40 4.45 -4.33 1.29
CA GLN A 40 4.38 -2.92 1.02
C GLN A 40 3.82 -2.16 2.23
N ILE A 41 4.38 -0.98 2.48
CA ILE A 41 3.80 0.04 3.35
C ILE A 41 3.42 1.27 2.55
N ALA A 42 2.35 1.96 2.95
CA ALA A 42 1.90 3.19 2.30
C ALA A 42 1.30 4.16 3.32
N PHE A 43 1.58 5.46 3.16
CA PHE A 43 0.98 6.50 3.99
C PHE A 43 -0.31 7.03 3.36
N SER A 44 -1.25 7.36 4.22
CA SER A 44 -2.40 8.18 3.85
C SER A 44 -1.94 9.60 3.48
N PRO A 45 -2.70 10.34 2.64
CA PRO A 45 -2.31 11.68 2.19
C PRO A 45 -2.08 12.70 3.31
N ASN A 46 -2.72 12.51 4.46
CA ASN A 46 -2.56 13.34 5.65
C ASN A 46 -1.52 12.80 6.66
N SER A 47 -0.85 11.70 6.32
CA SER A 47 0.14 11.00 7.14
C SER A 47 -0.36 10.50 8.51
N TYR A 48 -1.67 10.48 8.75
CA TYR A 48 -2.24 10.02 10.04
C TYR A 48 -2.41 8.50 10.11
N PHE A 49 -2.50 7.86 8.96
CA PHE A 49 -2.60 6.42 8.83
C PHE A 49 -1.45 5.87 7.98
N LEU A 50 -0.92 4.75 8.44
CA LEU A 50 0.03 3.90 7.72
C LEU A 50 -0.65 2.55 7.44
N ALA A 51 -0.58 2.09 6.20
CA ALA A 51 -1.04 0.77 5.80
C ALA A 51 0.15 -0.16 5.61
N ALA A 52 -0.01 -1.43 5.94
CA ALA A 52 0.99 -2.48 5.75
C ALA A 52 0.33 -3.77 5.27
N ALA A 53 0.60 -4.14 4.02
CA ALA A 53 0.08 -5.36 3.38
C ALA A 53 1.05 -6.53 3.57
N ASP A 54 0.52 -7.71 3.92
CA ASP A 54 1.34 -8.88 4.22
C ASP A 54 0.99 -10.15 3.43
N ASP A 55 1.85 -11.15 3.57
CA ASP A 55 1.74 -12.46 2.93
C ASP A 55 0.52 -13.28 3.37
N SER A 56 -0.09 -12.96 4.52
CA SER A 56 -1.33 -13.61 4.95
C SER A 56 -2.56 -13.14 4.17
N GLY A 57 -2.41 -12.10 3.34
CA GLY A 57 -3.51 -11.45 2.63
C GLY A 57 -4.19 -10.34 3.45
N ASP A 58 -3.71 -10.10 4.68
CA ASP A 58 -4.20 -9.03 5.54
C ASP A 58 -3.51 -7.70 5.21
N VAL A 59 -4.22 -6.61 5.50
CA VAL A 59 -3.62 -5.27 5.57
C VAL A 59 -3.87 -4.67 6.94
N LYS A 60 -2.82 -4.26 7.63
CA LYS A 60 -2.92 -3.51 8.89
C LYS A 60 -3.00 -2.02 8.58
N ILE A 61 -3.90 -1.32 9.27
CA ILE A 61 -4.00 0.14 9.26
C ILE A 61 -3.61 0.60 10.66
N ILE A 62 -2.61 1.45 10.74
CA ILE A 62 -1.99 1.94 11.97
C ILE A 62 -2.27 3.43 12.06
N ASP A 63 -2.80 3.93 13.19
CA ASP A 63 -2.86 5.36 13.47
C ASP A 63 -1.49 5.78 14.02
N THR A 64 -0.75 6.58 13.24
CA THR A 64 0.61 6.99 13.59
C THR A 64 0.66 8.04 14.69
N ARG A 65 -0.44 8.74 14.96
CA ARG A 65 -0.51 9.73 16.04
C ARG A 65 -0.78 9.07 17.38
N GLN A 66 -1.57 8.00 17.36
CA GLN A 66 -1.90 7.20 18.55
C GLN A 66 -0.98 5.99 18.74
N GLN A 67 -0.09 5.73 17.76
CA GLN A 67 0.83 4.60 17.73
C GLN A 67 0.12 3.26 18.00
N CYS A 68 -1.06 3.08 17.41
CA CYS A 68 -1.89 1.92 17.67
C CYS A 68 -2.45 1.30 16.39
N LEU A 69 -2.75 0.01 16.44
CA LEU A 69 -3.47 -0.68 15.38
C LEU A 69 -4.90 -0.12 15.32
N TYR A 70 -5.20 0.60 14.24
CA TYR A 70 -6.53 1.15 14.00
C TYR A 70 -7.49 0.08 13.47
N LYS A 71 -7.10 -0.63 12.41
CA LYS A 71 -7.90 -1.70 11.79
C LYS A 71 -7.05 -2.78 11.13
N THR A 72 -7.68 -3.93 10.92
CA THR A 72 -7.21 -4.92 9.95
C THR A 72 -8.24 -5.05 8.84
N LEU A 73 -7.79 -4.91 7.59
CA LEU A 73 -8.55 -5.24 6.40
C LEU A 73 -8.24 -6.70 6.05
N ARG A 74 -9.27 -7.56 6.05
CA ARG A 74 -9.12 -9.01 5.90
C ARG A 74 -10.35 -9.62 5.23
N GLY A 75 -10.21 -10.85 4.76
CA GLY A 75 -11.32 -11.64 4.21
C GLY A 75 -11.61 -11.39 2.72
N VAL A 76 -10.74 -10.67 2.01
CA VAL A 76 -10.82 -10.55 0.54
C VAL A 76 -9.70 -11.31 -0.15
N HIS A 77 -8.45 -11.04 0.21
CA HIS A 77 -7.31 -11.74 -0.37
C HIS A 77 -7.16 -13.12 0.25
N SER A 78 -7.16 -14.15 -0.59
CA SER A 78 -6.93 -15.55 -0.18
C SER A 78 -5.48 -15.99 -0.34
N SER A 79 -4.60 -15.07 -0.76
CA SER A 79 -3.16 -15.24 -0.91
C SER A 79 -2.47 -13.92 -0.56
N ILE A 80 -1.17 -13.83 -0.84
CA ILE A 80 -0.31 -12.68 -0.55
C ILE A 80 -0.97 -11.38 -1.00
N CYS A 81 -1.14 -10.43 -0.07
CA CYS A 81 -1.49 -9.06 -0.41
C CYS A 81 -0.19 -8.31 -0.74
N SER A 82 0.08 -8.15 -2.03
CA SER A 82 1.35 -7.61 -2.52
C SER A 82 1.40 -6.08 -2.50
N SER A 83 0.24 -5.42 -2.47
CA SER A 83 0.17 -3.97 -2.57
C SER A 83 -0.97 -3.31 -1.80
N VAL A 84 -0.74 -2.06 -1.39
CA VAL A 84 -1.75 -1.19 -0.76
C VAL A 84 -1.50 0.28 -1.11
N GLN A 85 -2.59 1.03 -1.34
CA GLN A 85 -2.56 2.48 -1.51
C GLN A 85 -3.78 3.15 -0.89
N PHE A 86 -3.60 4.31 -0.26
CA PHE A 86 -4.71 5.19 0.12
C PHE A 86 -5.17 6.09 -1.03
N LEU A 87 -6.48 6.30 -1.14
CA LEU A 87 -7.05 7.21 -2.14
C LEU A 87 -7.01 8.65 -1.65
N SER A 88 -6.39 9.55 -2.43
CA SER A 88 -6.27 10.97 -2.08
C SER A 88 -7.56 11.76 -2.22
N TRP A 89 -8.37 11.44 -3.23
CA TRP A 89 -9.66 12.09 -3.51
C TRP A 89 -10.84 11.50 -2.73
N LYS A 90 -10.64 10.40 -1.99
CA LYS A 90 -11.70 9.75 -1.22
C LYS A 90 -11.20 9.35 0.17
N SER A 91 -11.63 10.10 1.17
CA SER A 91 -11.33 9.82 2.57
C SER A 91 -11.74 8.40 2.97
N TRP A 92 -11.03 7.84 3.95
CA TRP A 92 -11.32 6.52 4.52
C TRP A 92 -11.27 5.37 3.50
N SER A 93 -10.64 5.60 2.34
CA SER A 93 -10.55 4.59 1.29
C SER A 93 -9.12 4.15 1.00
N ALA A 94 -8.97 2.84 0.83
CA ALA A 94 -7.72 2.21 0.39
C ALA A 94 -8.02 1.21 -0.73
N ILE A 95 -7.04 0.99 -1.60
CA ILE A 95 -7.03 -0.05 -2.62
C ILE A 95 -5.92 -1.03 -2.29
N THR A 96 -6.21 -2.31 -2.44
CA THR A 96 -5.23 -3.39 -2.27
C THR A 96 -5.26 -4.32 -3.47
N GLY A 97 -4.11 -4.91 -3.78
CA GLY A 97 -3.93 -5.91 -4.82
C GLY A 97 -3.17 -7.11 -4.26
N GLY A 98 -3.61 -8.32 -4.61
CA GLY A 98 -3.02 -9.57 -4.15
C GLY A 98 -2.62 -10.51 -5.29
N LEU A 99 -1.80 -11.51 -4.96
CA LEU A 99 -1.41 -12.58 -5.88
C LEU A 99 -2.55 -13.58 -6.15
N ASP A 100 -3.67 -13.44 -5.46
CA ASP A 100 -4.93 -14.09 -5.81
C ASP A 100 -5.66 -13.41 -6.97
N SER A 101 -4.99 -12.45 -7.64
CA SER A 101 -5.51 -11.68 -8.77
C SER A 101 -6.80 -10.91 -8.49
N LYS A 102 -7.03 -10.58 -7.22
CA LYS A 102 -8.10 -9.69 -6.80
C LYS A 102 -7.55 -8.29 -6.56
N LEU A 103 -8.39 -7.31 -6.89
CA LEU A 103 -8.26 -5.93 -6.46
C LEU A 103 -9.43 -5.57 -5.56
N ALA A 104 -9.14 -5.03 -4.38
CA ALA A 104 -10.15 -4.68 -3.39
C ALA A 104 -10.12 -3.19 -3.06
N MET A 105 -11.29 -2.57 -3.04
CA MET A 105 -11.49 -1.22 -2.52
C MET A 105 -12.15 -1.30 -1.15
N TRP A 106 -11.52 -0.67 -0.18
CA TRP A 106 -11.88 -0.74 1.23
C TRP A 106 -12.40 0.58 1.74
N ASP A 107 -13.41 0.51 2.59
CA ASP A 107 -13.67 1.54 3.60
C ASP A 107 -12.92 1.08 4.86
N PHE A 108 -11.76 1.67 5.12
CA PHE A 108 -10.92 1.28 6.24
C PHE A 108 -11.41 1.83 7.57
N SER A 109 -12.34 2.79 7.59
CA SER A 109 -13.00 3.21 8.85
C SER A 109 -13.90 2.10 9.39
N ARG A 110 -14.58 1.39 8.48
CA ARG A 110 -15.48 0.28 8.78
C ARG A 110 -14.79 -1.08 8.74
N GLY A 111 -13.59 -1.16 8.15
CA GLY A 111 -12.86 -2.41 7.93
C GLY A 111 -13.56 -3.34 6.93
N ARG A 112 -14.29 -2.79 5.95
CA ARG A 112 -15.07 -3.57 4.98
C ARG A 112 -14.70 -3.20 3.56
N ALA A 113 -14.56 -4.21 2.71
CA ALA A 113 -14.48 -4.00 1.27
C ALA A 113 -15.87 -3.61 0.73
N TYR A 114 -15.93 -2.57 -0.09
CA TYR A 114 -17.16 -2.18 -0.78
C TYR A 114 -17.14 -2.51 -2.27
N LYS A 115 -15.97 -2.85 -2.81
CA LYS A 115 -15.83 -3.33 -4.19
C LYS A 115 -14.66 -4.31 -4.25
N VAL A 116 -14.88 -5.46 -4.86
CA VAL A 116 -13.84 -6.45 -5.16
C VAL A 116 -13.95 -6.80 -6.63
N LYS A 117 -12.82 -6.81 -7.32
CA LYS A 117 -12.72 -7.23 -8.71
C LYS A 117 -11.73 -8.38 -8.81
N ASP A 118 -12.23 -9.53 -9.23
CA ASP A 118 -11.43 -10.71 -9.54
C ASP A 118 -11.09 -10.70 -11.04
N TYR A 119 -9.81 -10.86 -11.36
CA TYR A 119 -9.30 -10.90 -12.72
C TYR A 119 -8.90 -12.32 -13.18
N GLY A 120 -9.06 -13.35 -12.34
CA GLY A 120 -8.65 -14.73 -12.64
C GLY A 120 -7.12 -14.88 -12.69
N ASN A 121 -6.58 -15.97 -13.27
CA ASN A 121 -5.16 -16.38 -13.19
C ASN A 121 -4.11 -15.43 -13.83
N ILE A 122 -4.41 -14.16 -14.09
CA ILE A 122 -3.62 -13.30 -14.99
C ILE A 122 -2.90 -12.13 -14.29
N CYS A 123 -3.08 -11.89 -12.99
CA CYS A 123 -2.49 -10.71 -12.36
C CYS A 123 -1.23 -11.02 -11.53
N TYR A 124 -0.14 -11.33 -12.22
CA TYR A 124 1.16 -10.84 -11.77
C TYR A 124 1.16 -9.34 -12.07
N ILE A 125 1.73 -8.49 -11.20
CA ILE A 125 1.85 -7.03 -11.36
C ILE A 125 0.75 -6.24 -10.63
N PHE A 126 0.86 -6.22 -9.30
CA PHE A 126 0.67 -4.97 -8.57
C PHE A 126 1.99 -4.63 -7.87
N LYS A 127 3.02 -4.33 -8.66
CA LYS A 127 4.24 -3.67 -8.18
C LYS A 127 4.30 -2.34 -8.93
N TYR A 128 4.59 -1.28 -8.20
CA TYR A 128 4.63 0.14 -8.62
C TYR A 128 3.28 0.87 -8.61
N LEU A 129 2.97 1.43 -7.45
CA LEU A 129 2.13 2.60 -7.37
C LEU A 129 2.89 3.69 -6.61
N TYR A 130 3.84 4.38 -7.28
CA TYR A 130 4.36 5.67 -6.80
C TYR A 130 4.74 6.61 -7.96
N ASP A 131 4.39 7.88 -7.72
CA ASP A 131 4.92 9.16 -8.21
C ASP A 131 4.76 9.58 -9.68
N TYR A 132 3.56 10.08 -10.00
CA TYR A 132 3.41 11.30 -10.82
C TYR A 132 2.28 12.18 -10.25
N MET A 133 2.52 12.76 -9.08
CA MET A 133 1.74 13.92 -8.62
C MET A 133 2.68 14.98 -8.07
N LEU A 134 3.59 15.45 -8.93
CA LEU A 134 4.14 16.80 -8.82
C LEU A 134 3.21 17.76 -9.56
N ILE A 135 2.88 18.82 -8.86
CA ILE A 135 1.86 19.82 -9.15
C ILE A 135 2.16 20.56 -10.45
N HIS A 136 1.17 20.67 -11.35
CA HIS A 136 0.97 21.89 -12.14
C HIS A 136 -0.52 22.23 -12.25
N ASN A 137 -0.77 23.53 -12.09
CA ASN A 137 -2.03 24.18 -11.73
C ASN A 137 -3.03 24.32 -12.89
N THR A 138 -3.19 23.30 -13.72
CA THR A 138 -4.19 23.28 -14.80
C THR A 138 -4.65 21.84 -15.00
N GLY A 139 -5.94 21.60 -14.78
CA GLY A 139 -6.49 20.26 -14.58
C GLY A 139 -6.13 19.23 -15.64
N LEU A 140 -5.98 17.99 -15.20
CA LEU A 140 -6.21 16.77 -15.96
C LEU A 140 -6.22 15.55 -15.02
N ILE A 141 -6.95 14.54 -15.47
CA ILE A 141 -7.38 13.34 -14.76
C ILE A 141 -6.20 12.41 -14.45
N SER A 142 -6.07 11.96 -13.19
CA SER A 142 -5.10 10.92 -12.80
C SER A 142 -5.54 9.57 -13.39
N LEU A 143 -4.77 9.09 -14.38
CA LEU A 143 -4.96 7.78 -15.00
C LEU A 143 -4.27 6.72 -14.13
N PHE A 144 -5.05 5.80 -13.58
CA PHE A 144 -4.55 4.55 -13.01
C PHE A 144 -3.83 3.77 -14.11
N LEU A 145 -2.50 3.65 -14.06
CA LEU A 145 -1.81 2.66 -14.88
C LEU A 145 -1.88 1.31 -14.16
N ILE A 146 -2.91 0.53 -14.49
CA ILE A 146 -2.86 -0.93 -14.31
C ILE A 146 -2.10 -1.46 -15.53
N TRP A 147 -0.86 -1.90 -15.37
CA TRP A 147 -0.14 -2.59 -16.45
C TRP A 147 -0.69 -4.02 -16.54
N LEU A 148 -1.70 -4.22 -17.39
CA LEU A 148 -2.07 -5.55 -17.86
C LEU A 148 -0.93 -6.03 -18.75
N CYS A 149 -0.19 -7.07 -18.34
CA CYS A 149 0.72 -7.77 -19.24
C CYS A 149 -0.13 -8.59 -20.23
N PRO A 150 -0.17 -8.28 -21.54
CA PRO A 150 -0.64 -9.24 -22.51
C PRO A 150 0.50 -10.24 -22.73
N GLN A 151 0.23 -11.51 -22.47
CA GLN A 151 1.07 -12.60 -22.92
C GLN A 151 1.38 -12.40 -24.41
N LYS A 152 2.67 -12.47 -24.76
CA LYS A 152 3.25 -12.34 -26.11
C LYS A 152 2.26 -12.75 -27.20
N ASP A 153 1.93 -11.82 -28.08
CA ASP A 153 1.91 -12.04 -29.53
C ASP A 153 1.95 -10.70 -30.27
N HIS A 154 3.06 -10.47 -30.97
CA HIS A 154 3.30 -9.47 -32.02
C HIS A 154 2.86 -8.02 -31.78
N ILE A 155 3.73 -7.22 -31.15
CA ILE A 155 3.64 -5.74 -31.20
C ILE A 155 4.44 -5.25 -32.42
N ASN A 156 3.73 -4.78 -33.45
CA ASN A 156 4.29 -3.87 -34.42
C ASN A 156 4.26 -2.45 -33.82
N TYR A 157 5.43 -1.83 -33.74
CA TYR A 157 5.56 -0.43 -33.37
C TYR A 157 5.26 0.45 -34.58
N TYR A 158 4.41 1.45 -34.41
CA TYR A 158 4.49 2.69 -35.17
C TYR A 158 4.59 3.86 -34.19
N ILE A 159 5.55 4.72 -34.52
CA ILE A 159 6.14 5.84 -33.78
C ILE A 159 5.10 6.89 -33.38
#